data_AF-A0A5D2BLG5-F1
#
_entry.id   AF-A0A5D2BLG5-F1
#
_cell.length_a   1.000
_cell.length_b   1.000
_cell.length_c   1.000
_cell.angle_alpha   90.00
_cell.angle_beta   90.00
_cell.angle_gamma   90.00
#
_symmetry.space_group_name_H-M   'P 1'
#
loop_
_entity.id
_entity.type
_entity.pdbx_description
1 polymer ?
#
loop_
_entity_poly.entity_id
_entity_poly.type
_entity_poly.pdbx_seq_one_letter_code
_entity_poly.pdbx_strand_id
1 'polypeptide(L)'
;MILHRFGVILTYARLLYIILHIEQGPVLEWVGLPLVVVKGIARQTRIKLMKQRHKVEREANIMPKLDGQRIRKLPRLTKSLQP
;
A
#
# COMPACT_ATOMS: atom_id res chain seq x y z
N MET A 1 19.33 -7.04 -22.78
CA MET A 1 18.64 -5.75 -22.99
C MET A 1 17.14 -6.01 -22.92
N ILE A 2 16.50 -5.77 -21.79
CA ILE A 2 15.04 -5.86 -21.68
C ILE A 2 14.51 -4.50 -22.14
N LEU A 3 13.94 -4.46 -23.33
CA LEU A 3 13.26 -3.28 -23.84
C LEU A 3 11.95 -3.15 -23.08
N HIS A 4 11.91 -2.31 -22.03
CA HIS A 4 10.68 -2.02 -21.30
C HIS A 4 9.66 -1.40 -22.27
N ARG A 5 8.65 -2.19 -22.63
CA ARG A 5 7.55 -1.73 -23.47
C ARG A 5 6.55 -1.04 -22.55
N PHE A 6 6.65 0.28 -22.44
CA PHE A 6 5.73 1.07 -21.62
C PHE A 6 4.32 1.07 -22.23
N GLY A 7 3.33 0.53 -21.53
CA GLY A 7 1.91 0.62 -21.89
C GLY A 7 1.30 1.93 -21.41
N VAL A 8 0.38 2.50 -22.19
CA VAL A 8 -0.33 3.75 -21.87
C VAL A 8 -1.78 3.46 -21.47
N ILE A 9 -2.34 4.25 -20.55
CA ILE A 9 -3.73 4.16 -20.09
C ILE A 9 -4.47 5.47 -20.32
N LEU A 10 -5.75 5.36 -20.68
CA LEU A 10 -6.66 6.50 -20.92
C LEU A 10 -7.77 6.53 -19.87
N THR A 11 -7.94 7.66 -19.16
CA THR A 11 -8.99 7.79 -18.14
C THR A 11 -9.98 8.90 -18.47
N TYR A 12 -11.27 8.68 -18.20
CA TYR A 12 -12.32 9.69 -18.26
C TYR A 12 -12.64 10.21 -16.86
N ALA A 13 -12.29 11.47 -16.57
CA ALA A 13 -12.80 12.16 -15.39
C ALA A 13 -14.03 12.98 -15.81
N ARG A 14 -15.18 12.67 -15.18
CA ARG A 14 -16.52 13.30 -15.27
C ARG A 14 -16.66 14.41 -16.34
N LEU A 15 -17.39 14.05 -17.40
CA LEU A 15 -17.95 14.88 -18.49
C LEU A 15 -17.05 15.44 -19.60
N LEU A 16 -15.71 15.50 -19.53
CA LEU A 16 -14.87 15.66 -20.75
C LEU A 16 -13.34 15.65 -20.53
N TYR A 17 -12.83 15.31 -19.34
CA TYR A 17 -11.39 15.39 -19.08
C TYR A 17 -10.71 14.05 -19.37
N ILE A 18 -9.82 14.05 -20.36
CA ILE A 18 -9.04 12.88 -20.78
C ILE A 18 -7.64 12.98 -20.18
N ILE A 19 -7.22 11.92 -19.50
CA ILE A 19 -5.86 11.82 -18.94
C ILE A 19 -5.14 10.62 -19.52
N LEU A 20 -3.94 10.86 -20.06
CA LEU A 20 -3.00 9.85 -20.53
C LEU A 20 -1.91 9.64 -19.46
N HIS A 21 -1.71 8.39 -19.05
CA HIS A 21 -0.66 8.00 -18.11
C HIS A 21 0.03 6.72 -18.58
N ILE A 22 1.25 6.48 -18.09
CA ILE A 22 1.90 5.16 -18.22
C ILE A 22 1.27 4.22 -17.18
N GLU A 23 1.10 2.95 -17.55
CA GLU A 23 0.67 1.95 -16.59
C GLU A 23 1.68 1.80 -15.45
N GLN A 24 1.19 1.88 -14.21
CA GLN A 24 2.02 1.76 -13.01
C GLN A 24 2.15 0.30 -12.53
N GLY A 25 1.99 -0.65 -13.45
CA GLY A 25 2.05 -2.09 -13.22
C GLY A 25 2.49 -2.83 -14.49
N PRO A 26 2.36 -4.16 -14.52
CA PRO A 26 2.79 -4.97 -15.66
C PRO A 26 1.65 -5.41 -16.60
N VAL A 27 0.41 -4.97 -16.36
CA VAL A 27 -0.78 -5.54 -17.01
C VAL A 27 -0.75 -5.36 -18.53
N LEU A 28 -0.40 -4.18 -19.04
CA LEU A 28 -0.36 -3.93 -20.48
C LEU A 28 0.78 -4.69 -21.17
N GLU A 29 1.92 -4.84 -20.48
CA GLU A 29 3.03 -5.64 -20.97
C GLU A 29 2.65 -7.12 -21.08
N TRP A 30 2.02 -7.68 -20.05
CA TRP A 30 1.60 -9.09 -20.02
C TRP A 30 0.54 -9.43 -21.06
N VAL A 31 -0.42 -8.53 -21.30
CA VAL A 31 -1.46 -8.73 -22.31
C VAL A 31 -0.95 -8.34 -23.72
N GLY A 32 0.23 -7.72 -23.82
CA GLY A 32 0.85 -7.34 -25.09
C GLY A 32 0.21 -6.13 -25.78
N LEU A 33 -0.60 -5.35 -25.05
CA LEU A 33 -1.33 -4.20 -25.58
C LEU A 33 -0.57 -2.89 -25.33
N PRO A 34 -0.52 -1.97 -26.31
CA PRO A 34 0.14 -0.68 -26.12
C PRO A 34 -0.75 0.37 -25.41
N LEU A 35 -2.08 0.20 -25.43
CA LEU A 35 -3.05 1.17 -24.89
C LEU A 35 -4.31 0.49 -24.35
N VAL A 36 -4.90 1.02 -23.28
CA VAL A 36 -6.21 0.60 -22.76
C VAL A 36 -7.03 1.77 -22.20
N VAL A 37 -8.35 1.61 -22.18
CA VAL A 37 -9.29 2.53 -21.52
C VAL A 37 -9.53 2.08 -20.08
N VAL A 38 -9.31 2.98 -19.13
CA VAL A 38 -9.52 2.76 -17.69
C VAL A 38 -10.99 2.95 -17.35
N LYS A 39 -11.63 1.89 -16.87
CA LYS A 39 -13.05 1.92 -16.46
C LYS A 39 -13.28 2.57 -15.09
N GLY A 40 -12.27 2.60 -14.23
CA GLY A 40 -12.37 3.21 -12.91
C GLY A 40 -11.04 3.27 -12.16
N ILE A 41 -10.96 4.15 -11.18
CA ILE A 41 -9.81 4.30 -10.28
C ILE A 41 -10.20 3.70 -8.94
N ALA A 42 -9.32 2.89 -8.36
CA ALA A 42 -9.54 2.31 -7.04
C ALA A 42 -9.69 3.42 -5.99
N ARG A 43 -10.69 3.29 -5.12
CA ARG A 43 -10.82 4.19 -3.97
C ARG A 43 -9.72 3.87 -2.96
N GLN A 44 -9.01 4.91 -2.51
CA GLN A 44 -7.98 4.77 -1.48
C GLN A 44 -8.48 5.38 -0.16
N THR A 45 -8.34 4.63 0.94
CA THR A 45 -8.56 5.13 2.30
C THR A 45 -7.22 5.12 3.05
N ARG A 46 -6.86 6.23 3.69
CA ARG A 46 -5.62 6.36 4.48
C ARG A 46 -5.96 6.50 5.95
N ILE A 47 -5.38 5.63 6.79
CA ILE A 47 -5.55 5.64 8.24
C ILE A 47 -4.19 5.89 8.90
N LYS A 48 -4.12 6.80 9.87
CA LYS A 48 -2.90 7.08 10.65
C LYS A 48 -3.04 6.45 12.04
N LEU A 49 -2.21 5.45 12.34
CA LEU A 49 -2.15 4.84 13.66
C LEU A 49 -1.10 5.54 14.52
N MET A 50 -1.50 6.08 15.67
CA MET A 50 -0.59 6.63 16.69
C MET A 50 -0.58 5.70 17.91
N LYS A 51 0.60 5.24 18.32
CA LYS A 51 0.76 4.39 19.51
C LYS A 51 1.56 5.14 20.57
N GLN A 52 0.93 5.49 21.67
CA GLN A 52 1.63 6.04 22.83
C GLN A 52 2.35 4.90 23.57
N ARG A 53 3.65 5.07 23.82
CA ARG A 53 4.42 4.18 24.69
C ARG A 53 4.55 4.85 26.05
N HIS A 54 4.02 4.22 27.09
CA HIS A 54 4.43 4.53 28.45
C HIS A 54 5.74 3.79 28.75
N LYS A 55 6.81 4.55 29.02
CA LYS A 55 8.11 4.04 29.47
C LYS A 55 7.93 3.60 30.93
N VAL A 56 7.69 2.30 31.14
CA VAL A 56 7.69 1.72 32.50
C VAL A 56 9.15 1.44 32.84
N GLU A 57 9.76 2.28 33.66
CA GLU A 57 11.19 2.21 34.00
C GLU A 57 11.45 1.78 35.46
N ARG A 58 10.58 0.97 36.07
CA ARG A 58 10.73 0.57 37.50
C ARG A 58 10.65 -0.92 37.82
N GLU A 59 10.69 -1.83 36.84
CA GLU A 59 10.50 -3.27 37.10
C GLU A 59 11.58 -4.16 36.47
N ALA A 60 12.82 -3.69 36.47
CA ALA A 60 13.97 -4.48 36.04
C ALA A 60 14.26 -5.71 36.94
N ASN A 61 13.47 -5.97 37.99
CA ASN A 61 13.67 -7.13 38.86
C ASN A 61 12.48 -8.11 38.98
N ILE A 62 11.36 -7.92 38.26
CA ILE A 62 10.23 -8.90 38.30
C ILE A 62 9.61 -9.23 36.93
N MET A 63 9.93 -8.54 35.82
CA MET A 63 9.06 -8.63 34.62
C MET A 63 9.74 -8.95 33.27
N PRO A 64 10.02 -10.23 32.96
CA PRO A 64 10.55 -10.62 31.64
C PRO A 64 9.48 -10.80 30.55
N LYS A 65 8.18 -10.88 30.88
CA LYS A 65 7.11 -11.28 29.92
C LYS A 65 6.37 -10.12 29.23
N LEU A 66 6.45 -8.90 29.75
CA LEU A 66 5.61 -7.79 29.31
C LEU A 66 6.18 -7.02 28.11
N ASP A 67 7.49 -7.08 27.88
CA ASP A 67 8.13 -6.46 26.73
C ASP A 67 7.71 -7.14 25.41
N GLY A 68 7.69 -8.47 25.41
CA GLY A 68 7.29 -9.28 24.27
C GLY A 68 5.83 -9.09 23.82
N GLN A 69 4.89 -8.80 24.72
CA GLN A 69 3.48 -8.57 24.35
C GLN A 69 3.23 -7.17 23.80
N ARG A 70 3.85 -6.13 24.37
CA ARG A 70 3.67 -4.74 23.90
C ARG A 70 4.32 -4.51 22.54
N ILE A 71 5.45 -5.15 22.25
CA ILE A 71 6.15 -5.03 20.96
C ILE A 71 5.37 -5.73 19.84
N ARG A 72 4.76 -6.90 20.09
CA ARG A 72 4.07 -7.70 19.06
C ARG A 72 2.77 -7.10 18.52
N LYS A 73 2.15 -6.11 19.18
CA LYS A 73 0.87 -5.53 18.70
C LYS A 73 1.00 -4.84 17.34
N LEU A 74 2.09 -4.11 17.09
CA LEU A 74 2.25 -3.40 15.81
C LEU A 74 2.57 -4.37 14.64
N PRO A 75 3.50 -5.33 14.80
CA PRO A 75 3.71 -6.39 13.81
C PRO A 75 2.45 -7.22 13.51
N ARG A 76 1.58 -7.45 14.51
CA ARG A 76 0.30 -8.13 14.31
C ARG A 76 -0.66 -7.32 13.46
N LEU A 77 -0.77 -6.02 13.72
CA LEU A 77 -1.61 -5.12 12.93
C LEU A 77 -1.09 -4.96 11.50
N THR A 78 0.23 -4.93 11.29
CA THR A 78 0.79 -4.91 9.94
C THR A 78 0.53 -6.22 9.21
N LYS A 79 0.62 -7.37 9.90
CA LYS A 79 0.34 -8.69 9.32
C LYS A 79 -1.14 -8.86 8.97
N SER A 80 -2.06 -8.28 9.74
CA SER A 80 -3.50 -8.30 9.41
C SER A 80 -3.89 -7.38 8.26
N LEU A 81 -3.00 -6.47 7.84
CA LEU A 81 -3.22 -5.57 6.70
C LEU A 81 -2.59 -6.10 5.40
N GLN A 82 -1.87 -7.22 5.46
CA GLN A 82 -1.37 -7.88 4.25
C GLN A 82 -2.56 -8.54 3.53
N PRO A 83 -2.77 -8.24 2.24
CA PRO A 83 -3.82 -8.88 1.44
C PRO A 83 -3.58 -10.38 1.26
#